data_AF-A0A6N2ZXR6-F1
#
_entry.id   AF-A0A6N2ZXR6-F1
#
_cell.length_a   1.000
_cell.length_b   1.000
_cell.length_c   1.000
_cell.angle_alpha   90.00
_cell.angle_beta   90.00
_cell.angle_gamma   90.00
#
_symmetry.space_group_name_H-M   'P 1'
#
loop_
_entity.id
_entity.type
_entity.pdbx_description
1 polymer ?
#
loop_
_entity_poly.entity_id
_entity_poly.type
_entity_poly.pdbx_seq_one_letter_code
_entity_poly.pdbx_strand_id
1 'polypeptide(L)'
;MLGWVITCHDELAQEMLDRLEKKFGPLTQCRAVNYWRNLSSNMLSRMMCDALHETDGGEGVIFLTDKSGAAPYRVAALMSHKHTHCEVISGIDYSLLESMYLLRQNLSSEAFRHAIVSAGGPAVSSLWHQQQKNPPFRLLHEPYGN
;
A
#
# COMPACT_ATOMS: atom_id res chain seq x y z
N MET A 1 -8.91 5.66 12.35
CA MET A 1 -8.85 5.99 10.91
C MET A 1 -7.67 5.24 10.31
N LEU A 2 -7.83 4.66 9.11
CA LEU A 2 -6.75 3.93 8.44
C LEU A 2 -5.56 4.85 8.15
N GLY A 3 -4.32 4.43 8.40
CA GLY A 3 -3.12 5.16 7.98
C GLY A 3 -2.88 5.02 6.48
N TRP A 4 -2.43 6.07 5.80
CA TRP A 4 -2.05 6.00 4.38
C TRP A 4 -0.57 6.31 4.22
N VAL A 5 0.15 5.41 3.56
CA VAL A 5 1.52 5.66 3.12
C VAL A 5 1.57 5.57 1.61
N ILE A 6 1.65 6.72 0.96
CA ILE A 6 1.73 6.84 -0.51
C ILE A 6 3.21 6.74 -0.89
N THR A 7 3.57 5.78 -1.74
CA THR A 7 4.94 5.66 -2.23
C THR A 7 5.00 5.39 -3.73
N CYS A 8 5.69 6.27 -4.44
CA CYS A 8 5.74 6.28 -5.89
C CYS A 8 7.16 6.63 -6.35
N HIS A 9 7.44 6.39 -7.62
CA HIS A 9 8.68 6.87 -8.22
C HIS A 9 8.67 8.40 -8.35
N ASP A 10 9.87 8.98 -8.27
CA ASP A 10 10.09 10.42 -8.41
C ASP A 10 9.26 11.21 -7.38
N GLU A 11 8.66 12.33 -7.76
CA GLU A 11 7.91 13.21 -6.84
C GLU A 11 6.41 12.91 -6.76
N LEU A 12 5.97 11.84 -7.43
CA LEU A 12 4.54 11.57 -7.63
C LEU A 12 3.78 11.34 -6.31
N ALA A 13 4.39 10.75 -5.29
CA ALA A 13 3.71 10.53 -4.02
C ALA A 13 3.48 11.84 -3.28
N GLN A 14 4.46 12.74 -3.28
CA GLN A 14 4.32 14.07 -2.68
C GLN A 14 3.29 14.90 -3.44
N GLU A 15 3.33 14.91 -4.78
CA GLU A 15 2.34 15.62 -5.57
C GLU A 15 0.90 15.15 -5.30
N MET A 16 0.69 13.84 -5.15
CA MET A 16 -0.63 13.30 -4.81
C MET A 16 -1.08 13.75 -3.42
N LEU A 17 -0.18 13.72 -2.43
CA LEU A 17 -0.46 14.19 -1.08
C LEU A 17 -0.82 15.68 -1.06
N ASP A 18 -0.01 16.52 -1.71
CA ASP A 18 -0.22 17.98 -1.76
C ASP A 18 -1.56 18.33 -2.41
N ARG A 19 -1.93 17.62 -3.48
CA ARG A 19 -3.23 17.81 -4.15
C ARG A 19 -4.39 17.39 -3.25
N LEU A 20 -4.27 16.29 -2.53
CA LEU A 20 -5.29 15.86 -1.57
C LEU A 20 -5.41 16.86 -0.42
N GLU A 21 -4.30 17.36 0.13
CA GLU A 21 -4.29 18.38 1.18
C GLU A 21 -4.91 19.70 0.72
N LYS A 22 -4.63 20.11 -0.52
CA LYS A 22 -5.25 21.29 -1.12
C LYS A 22 -6.77 21.17 -1.22
N LYS A 23 -7.31 19.96 -1.40
CA LYS A 23 -8.75 19.72 -1.54
C LYS A 23 -9.46 19.48 -0.21
N PHE A 24 -8.84 18.73 0.71
CA PHE A 24 -9.48 18.25 1.94
C PHE A 24 -8.92 18.90 3.21
N GLY A 25 -7.91 19.76 3.10
CA GLY A 25 -7.16 20.32 4.23
C GLY A 25 -6.04 19.38 4.72
N PRO A 26 -5.35 19.75 5.80
CA PRO A 26 -4.23 18.97 6.34
C PRO A 26 -4.61 17.51 6.59
N LEU A 27 -3.85 16.57 6.03
CA LEU A 27 -4.17 15.15 6.09
C LEU A 27 -3.49 14.47 7.28
N THR A 28 -4.27 14.13 8.30
CA THR A 28 -3.76 13.35 9.44
C THR A 28 -3.48 11.91 9.04
N GLN A 29 -2.45 11.31 9.66
CA GLN A 29 -2.05 9.92 9.43
C GLN A 29 -1.81 9.56 7.95
N CYS A 30 -1.47 10.54 7.11
CA CYS A 30 -1.13 10.33 5.70
C CYS A 30 0.31 10.80 5.45
N ARG A 31 1.13 9.97 4.82
CA ARG A 31 2.52 10.30 4.49
C ARG A 31 2.87 9.92 3.06
N ALA A 32 3.69 10.75 2.44
CA ALA A 32 4.28 10.48 1.13
C ALA A 32 5.74 10.08 1.29
N VAL A 33 6.15 9.04 0.56
CA VAL A 33 7.53 8.55 0.50
C VAL A 33 7.93 8.40 -0.96
N ASN A 34 8.74 9.34 -1.44
CA ASN A 34 9.24 9.36 -2.81
C ASN A 34 10.41 8.40 -3.01
N TYR A 35 10.39 7.64 -4.11
CA TYR A 35 11.48 6.76 -4.50
C TYR A 35 12.25 7.33 -5.71
N TRP A 36 13.41 7.93 -5.43
CA TRP A 36 14.31 8.46 -6.44
C TRP A 36 15.31 7.43 -6.95
N ARG A 37 15.84 7.63 -8.16
CA ARG A 37 16.78 6.70 -8.82
C ARG A 37 18.02 6.33 -8.00
N ASN A 38 18.52 7.23 -7.16
CA ASN A 38 19.72 7.02 -6.35
C ASN A 38 19.42 6.48 -4.94
N LEU A 39 18.15 6.20 -4.62
CA LEU A 39 17.75 5.70 -3.32
C LEU A 39 17.91 4.18 -3.28
N SER A 40 18.65 3.67 -2.28
CA SER A 40 18.77 2.23 -2.09
C SER A 40 17.48 1.65 -1.49
N SER A 41 17.20 0.37 -1.74
CA SER A 41 16.04 -0.31 -1.15
C SER A 41 16.09 -0.33 0.38
N ASN A 42 17.29 -0.31 0.98
CA ASN A 42 17.47 -0.24 2.44
C ASN A 42 17.06 1.13 2.98
N MET A 43 17.42 2.22 2.30
CA MET A 43 16.98 3.57 2.67
C MET A 43 15.48 3.72 2.51
N LEU A 44 14.92 3.25 1.39
CA LEU A 44 13.46 3.25 1.17
C LEU A 44 12.73 2.47 2.27
N SER A 45 13.26 1.31 2.67
CA SER A 45 12.69 0.51 3.76
C SER A 45 12.72 1.24 5.11
N ARG A 46 13.72 2.08 5.37
CA ARG A 46 13.73 2.89 6.61
C ARG A 46 12.67 3.99 6.55
N MET A 47 12.65 4.76 5.46
CA MET A 47 11.68 5.84 5.27
C MET A 47 10.23 5.34 5.32
N MET A 48 9.95 4.20 4.67
CA MET A 48 8.63 3.57 4.68
C MET A 48 8.25 3.04 6.08
N CYS A 49 9.24 2.58 6.86
CA CYS A 49 9.02 2.13 8.23
C CYS A 49 8.67 3.32 9.14
N ASP A 50 9.39 4.43 9.01
CA ASP A 50 9.11 5.65 9.77
C ASP A 50 7.71 6.19 9.41
N ALA A 51 7.39 6.26 8.11
CA ALA A 51 6.08 6.67 7.63
C ALA A 51 4.95 5.74 8.12
N LEU A 52 5.18 4.42 8.16
CA LEU A 52 4.23 3.47 8.73
C LEU A 52 3.96 3.82 10.22
N HIS A 53 5.00 3.97 11.03
CA HIS A 53 4.84 4.27 12.46
C HIS A 53 4.15 5.62 12.71
N GLU A 54 4.42 6.63 11.90
CA GLU A 54 3.76 7.94 12.00
C GLU A 54 2.27 7.91 11.61
N THR A 55 1.88 6.96 10.77
CA THR A 55 0.50 6.86 10.24
C THR A 55 -0.33 5.82 10.94
N ASP A 56 0.30 4.87 11.64
CA ASP A 56 -0.39 3.85 12.41
C ASP A 56 -1.06 4.46 13.65
N GLY A 57 -2.40 4.36 13.68
CA GLY A 57 -3.23 4.74 14.82
C GLY A 57 -4.02 3.56 15.40
N GLY A 58 -3.66 2.32 15.05
CA GLY A 58 -4.28 1.09 15.55
C GLY A 58 -5.35 0.46 14.65
N GLU A 59 -5.87 1.20 13.66
CA GLU A 59 -6.87 0.68 12.70
C GLU A 59 -6.26 0.00 11.46
N GLY A 60 -4.92 0.01 11.35
CA GLY A 60 -4.16 -0.51 10.21
C GLY A 60 -3.68 0.56 9.25
N VAL A 61 -2.76 0.18 8.36
CA VAL A 61 -2.09 1.07 7.41
C VAL A 61 -2.19 0.51 6.00
N ILE A 62 -2.50 1.37 5.04
CA ILE A 62 -2.59 1.05 3.62
C ILE A 62 -1.38 1.67 2.91
N PHE A 63 -0.53 0.81 2.36
CA PHE A 63 0.52 1.21 1.43
C PHE A 63 -0.06 1.36 0.03
N LEU A 64 0.08 2.54 -0.53
CA LEU A 64 -0.46 2.91 -1.84
C LEU A 64 0.72 3.14 -2.79
N THR A 65 0.84 2.31 -3.82
CA THR A 65 2.00 2.30 -4.72
C THR A 65 1.62 2.51 -6.18
N ASP A 66 2.52 3.12 -6.96
CA ASP A 66 2.30 3.39 -8.37
C ASP A 66 2.31 2.11 -9.23
N LYS A 67 3.32 1.25 -9.06
CA LYS A 67 3.58 0.13 -9.96
C LYS A 67 3.77 -1.19 -9.21
N SER A 68 2.97 -2.19 -9.59
CA SER A 68 3.16 -3.58 -9.16
C SER A 68 4.57 -4.07 -9.47
N GLY A 69 5.20 -4.76 -8.52
CA GLY A 69 6.53 -5.38 -8.67
C GLY A 69 7.73 -4.42 -8.61
N ALA A 70 7.51 -3.11 -8.59
CA ALA A 70 8.59 -2.12 -8.48
C ALA A 70 9.16 -2.02 -7.05
N ALA A 71 10.25 -1.29 -6.87
CA ALA A 71 10.93 -1.23 -5.56
C ALA A 71 10.01 -0.74 -4.41
N PRO A 72 9.19 0.32 -4.57
CA PRO A 72 8.23 0.74 -3.53
C PRO A 72 7.24 -0.37 -3.16
N TYR A 73 6.67 -1.03 -4.17
CA TYR A 73 5.76 -2.15 -3.99
C TYR A 73 6.40 -3.32 -3.24
N ARG A 74 7.63 -3.71 -3.62
CA ARG A 74 8.33 -4.82 -2.97
C ARG A 74 8.64 -4.51 -1.51
N VAL A 75 9.05 -3.29 -1.19
CA VAL A 75 9.31 -2.87 0.20
C VAL A 75 8.01 -2.88 1.00
N ALA A 76 6.93 -2.31 0.46
CA ALA A 76 5.61 -2.34 1.09
C ALA A 76 5.13 -3.78 1.36
N ALA A 77 5.31 -4.68 0.38
CA ALA A 77 4.99 -6.09 0.54
C ALA A 77 5.80 -6.77 1.64
N LEU A 78 7.10 -6.48 1.77
CA LEU A 78 7.91 -7.04 2.87
C LEU A 78 7.45 -6.54 4.25
N MET A 79 6.97 -5.29 4.32
CA MET A 79 6.45 -4.71 5.55
C MET A 79 5.10 -5.27 5.95
N SER A 80 4.20 -5.49 4.99
CA SER A 80 2.86 -5.99 5.29
C SER A 80 2.86 -7.36 5.96
N HIS A 81 3.88 -8.18 5.75
CA HIS A 81 4.03 -9.47 6.44
C HIS A 81 4.39 -9.33 7.93
N LYS A 82 4.95 -8.19 8.34
CA LYS A 82 5.39 -7.94 9.73
C LYS A 82 4.33 -7.25 10.58
N HIS A 83 3.33 -6.63 9.95
CA HIS A 83 2.33 -5.81 10.62
C HIS A 83 0.92 -6.33 10.34
N THR A 84 0.15 -6.56 11.40
CA THR A 84 -1.27 -6.93 11.29
C THR A 84 -2.07 -5.78 10.68
N HIS A 85 -3.09 -6.09 9.87
CA HIS A 85 -3.96 -5.10 9.20
C HIS A 85 -3.23 -4.14 8.26
N CYS A 86 -2.08 -4.55 7.72
CA CYS A 86 -1.33 -3.76 6.77
C CYS A 86 -1.57 -4.24 5.34
N GLU A 87 -2.14 -3.39 4.51
CA GLU A 87 -2.55 -3.73 3.14
C GLU A 87 -1.67 -3.02 2.12
N VAL A 88 -1.40 -3.68 0.99
CA VAL A 88 -0.57 -3.12 -0.07
C VAL A 88 -1.37 -3.07 -1.36
N ILE A 89 -1.54 -1.87 -1.89
CA ILE A 89 -2.26 -1.56 -3.12
C ILE A 89 -1.25 -0.98 -4.13
N SER A 90 -1.43 -1.35 -5.39
CA SER A 90 -0.59 -0.91 -6.51
C SER A 90 -1.45 -0.42 -7.65
N GLY A 91 -0.89 0.41 -8.53
CA GLY A 91 -1.59 0.98 -9.68
C GLY A 91 -2.39 2.23 -9.34
N ILE A 92 -2.14 2.87 -8.20
CA ILE A 92 -2.93 4.01 -7.75
C ILE A 92 -2.70 5.26 -8.60
N ASP A 93 -3.77 6.03 -8.79
CA ASP A 93 -3.75 7.37 -9.36
C ASP A 93 -4.45 8.36 -8.44
N TYR A 94 -4.29 9.66 -8.74
CA TYR A 94 -4.88 10.72 -7.92
C TYR A 94 -6.42 10.65 -7.86
N SER A 95 -7.08 10.42 -8.99
CA SER A 95 -8.55 10.39 -9.08
C SER A 95 -9.14 9.28 -8.20
N LEU A 96 -8.48 8.12 -8.18
CA LEU A 96 -8.83 7.01 -7.33
C LEU A 96 -8.61 7.36 -5.85
N LEU A 97 -7.45 7.88 -5.48
CA LEU A 97 -7.20 8.29 -4.09
C LEU A 97 -8.21 9.32 -3.60
N GLU A 98 -8.57 10.27 -4.46
CA GLU A 98 -9.55 11.32 -4.17
C GLU A 98 -10.93 10.72 -3.86
N SER A 99 -11.39 9.76 -4.67
CA SER A 99 -12.68 9.08 -4.45
C SER A 99 -12.68 8.18 -3.20
N MET A 100 -11.53 7.58 -2.87
CA MET A 100 -11.38 6.67 -1.75
C MET A 100 -11.13 7.38 -0.41
N TYR A 101 -10.78 8.67 -0.43
CA TYR A 101 -10.38 9.43 0.76
C TYR A 101 -11.43 9.38 1.88
N LEU A 102 -12.72 9.58 1.56
CA LEU A 102 -13.79 9.58 2.57
C LEU A 102 -14.04 8.19 3.20
N LEU A 103 -13.65 7.12 2.51
CA LEU A 103 -13.84 5.74 2.99
C LEU A 103 -12.81 5.35 4.05
N ARG A 104 -11.73 6.12 4.19
CA ARG A 104 -10.63 5.90 5.13
C ARG A 104 -11.06 5.93 6.60
N GLN A 105 -12.15 6.62 6.92
CA GLN A 105 -12.71 6.71 8.28
C GLN A 105 -13.73 5.61 8.59
N ASN A 106 -14.35 5.03 7.56
CA ASN A 106 -15.55 4.22 7.71
C ASN A 106 -15.32 2.73 7.43
N LEU A 107 -14.20 2.37 6.80
CA LEU A 107 -13.91 0.99 6.41
C LEU A 107 -12.75 0.41 7.23
N SER A 108 -12.82 -0.90 7.46
CA SER A 108 -11.67 -1.69 7.89
C SER A 108 -10.65 -1.79 6.76
N SER A 109 -9.40 -2.17 7.08
CA SER A 109 -8.33 -2.33 6.09
C SER A 109 -8.70 -3.31 4.97
N GLU A 110 -9.31 -4.45 5.31
CA GLU A 110 -9.77 -5.45 4.36
C GLU A 110 -10.91 -4.93 3.46
N ALA A 111 -11.91 -4.27 4.04
CA ALA A 111 -13.02 -3.69 3.29
C ALA A 111 -12.52 -2.57 2.35
N PHE A 112 -11.59 -1.75 2.83
CA PHE A 112 -10.94 -0.72 2.03
C PHE A 112 -10.17 -1.32 0.85
N ARG A 113 -9.40 -2.40 1.06
CA ARG A 113 -8.71 -3.14 0.00
C ARG A 113 -9.68 -3.59 -1.10
N HIS A 114 -10.82 -4.17 -0.74
CA HIS A 114 -11.80 -4.62 -1.73
C HIS A 114 -12.42 -3.43 -2.48
N ALA A 115 -12.75 -2.36 -1.76
CA ALA A 115 -13.35 -1.17 -2.36
C ALA A 115 -12.41 -0.47 -3.36
N ILE A 116 -11.13 -0.27 -3.00
CA ILE A 116 -10.17 0.42 -3.89
C ILE A 116 -9.85 -0.40 -5.14
N VAL A 117 -9.74 -1.73 -5.03
CA VAL A 117 -9.51 -2.60 -6.19
C VAL A 117 -10.73 -2.62 -7.11
N SER A 118 -11.94 -2.62 -6.55
CA SER A 118 -13.18 -2.55 -7.33
C SER A 118 -13.31 -1.21 -8.08
N ALA A 119 -12.97 -0.09 -7.42
CA ALA A 119 -13.03 1.24 -8.00
C ALA A 119 -11.92 1.51 -9.03
N GLY A 120 -10.73 0.94 -8.81
CA GLY A 120 -9.53 1.19 -9.63
C GLY A 120 -9.43 0.37 -10.93
N GLY A 121 -10.34 -0.58 -11.14
CA GLY A 121 -10.39 -1.39 -12.36
C GLY A 121 -9.13 -2.23 -12.61
N PRO A 122 -8.76 -2.50 -13.87
CA PRO A 122 -7.69 -3.46 -14.21
C PRO A 122 -6.28 -2.97 -13.89
N ALA A 123 -6.08 -1.66 -13.73
CA ALA A 123 -4.77 -1.09 -13.40
C ALA A 123 -4.41 -1.30 -11.93
N VAL A 124 -5.43 -1.44 -11.06
CA VAL A 124 -5.26 -1.50 -9.62
C VAL A 124 -5.30 -2.92 -9.12
N SER A 125 -4.33 -3.25 -8.26
CA SER A 125 -4.23 -4.58 -7.68
C SER A 125 -3.71 -4.49 -6.25
N SER A 126 -4.13 -5.42 -5.40
CA SER A 126 -3.61 -5.55 -4.05
C SER A 126 -2.76 -6.81 -3.91
N LEU A 127 -1.79 -6.78 -3.01
CA LEU A 127 -0.95 -7.93 -2.69
C LEU A 127 -1.79 -9.15 -2.31
N TRP A 128 -2.81 -8.99 -1.46
CA TRP A 128 -3.66 -10.09 -1.03
C TRP A 128 -4.40 -10.76 -2.21
N HIS A 129 -4.95 -9.98 -3.15
CA HIS A 129 -5.60 -10.54 -4.34
C HIS A 129 -4.59 -11.27 -5.26
N GLN A 130 -3.33 -10.83 -5.31
CA GLN A 130 -2.28 -11.52 -6.07
C GLN A 130 -1.86 -12.83 -5.40
N GLN A 131 -1.74 -12.84 -4.07
CA GLN A 131 -1.40 -14.04 -3.29
C GLN A 131 -2.49 -15.13 -3.37
N GLN A 132 -3.76 -14.74 -3.47
CA GLN A 132 -4.84 -15.71 -3.67
C GLN A 132 -4.81 -16.39 -5.05
N LYS A 133 -4.38 -15.67 -6.09
CA LYS A 133 -4.26 -16.24 -7.44
C LYS A 133 -3.09 -17.21 -7.55
N ASN A 134 -2.01 -16.94 -6.80
CA ASN A 134 -0.81 -17.75 -6.75
C ASN A 134 -0.58 -18.22 -5.31
N PRO A 135 -1.35 -19.21 -4.83
CA PRO A 135 -1.18 -19.72 -3.48
C PRO A 135 0.26 -20.23 -3.31
N PRO A 136 0.86 -20.06 -2.12
CA PRO A 136 2.20 -20.57 -1.86
C PRO A 136 2.24 -22.05 -2.19
N PHE A 137 3.30 -22.47 -2.89
CA PHE A 137 3.49 -23.87 -3.23
C PHE A 137 3.41 -24.69 -1.93
N ARG A 138 2.45 -25.62 -1.86
CA ARG A 138 2.46 -26.64 -0.82
C ARG A 138 3.31 -27.78 -1.35
N LEU A 139 4.47 -27.99 -0.73
CA LEU A 139 5.16 -29.27 -0.86
C LEU A 139 4.23 -30.32 -0.28
N LEU A 140 3.56 -31.07 -1.16
CA LEU A 140 2.93 -32.31 -0.79
C LEU A 140 4.09 -33.26 -0.45
N HIS A 141 4.34 -33.46 0.84
CA HIS A 141 5.09 -34.63 1.26
C HIS A 141 4.24 -35.84 0.89
N GLU A 142 4.47 -36.44 -0.28
CA GLU A 142 4.14 -37.84 -0.44
C GLU A 142 5.08 -38.61 0.50
N PRO A 143 4.58 -39.24 1.58
CA PRO A 143 5.38 -40.26 2.22
C PRO A 143 5.57 -41.32 1.15
N TYR A 144 6.82 -41.55 0.75
CA TYR A 144 7.21 -42.63 -0.14
C TYR A 144 6.39 -43.87 0.18
N GLY A 145 5.69 -44.38 -0.84
CA GLY A 145 4.91 -45.61 -0.74
C GLY A 145 5.78 -46.73 -0.17
N ASN A 146 5.24 -47.38 0.86
CA ASN A 146 5.62 -48.74 1.24
C ASN A 146 4.69 -49.72 0.54
#